data_AF-A0A373Q0R3-F1
#
_entry.id   AF-A0A373Q0R3-F1
#
_cell.length_a   1.000
_cell.length_b   1.000
_cell.length_c   1.000
_cell.angle_alpha   90.00
_cell.angle_beta   90.00
_cell.angle_gamma   90.00
#
_symmetry.space_group_name_H-M   'P 1'
#
loop_
_entity.id
_entity.type
_entity.pdbx_description
1 polymer ?
#
loop_
_entity_poly.entity_id
_entity_poly.type
_entity_poly.pdbx_seq_one_letter_code
_entity_poly.pdbx_strand_id
1 'polypeptide(L)'
;MWQVKFLNEAKKDLAKLDNSLKGQVLKGIAKVRTNPLPVPHGYGKPLGNKGGNNLTGFFKIKYKGIGIRVVYSLVSEEKIMNIVVISQRDDEYCYEIAAKLYNKYGDDIFSNMFSE
;
A
#
# COMPACT_ATOMS: atom_id res chain seq x y z
N MET A 1 3.78 -6.87 15.66
CA MET A 1 4.20 -6.32 14.35
C MET A 1 3.37 -7.03 13.29
N TRP A 2 2.88 -6.31 12.29
CA TRP A 2 2.05 -6.88 11.22
C TRP A 2 2.95 -7.55 10.17
N GLN A 3 2.51 -8.69 9.65
CA GLN A 3 3.16 -9.35 8.51
C GLN A 3 2.94 -8.48 7.27
N VAL A 4 3.95 -8.38 6.40
CA VAL A 4 3.85 -7.63 5.15
C VAL A 4 3.85 -8.63 4.02
N LYS A 5 2.88 -8.50 3.13
CA LYS A 5 2.77 -9.29 1.90
C LYS A 5 2.68 -8.35 0.72
N PHE A 6 3.20 -8.76 -0.43
CA PHE A 6 3.19 -7.93 -1.63
C PHE A 6 2.37 -8.61 -2.72
N LEU A 7 1.47 -7.85 -3.34
CA LEU A 7 0.91 -8.24 -4.62
C LEU A 7 2.04 -8.34 -5.66
N ASN A 8 1.87 -9.19 -6.66
CA ASN A 8 2.85 -9.37 -7.72
C ASN A 8 3.12 -8.05 -8.47
N GLU A 9 2.10 -7.21 -8.62
CA GLU A 9 2.19 -5.87 -9.18
C GLU A 9 3.05 -4.95 -8.31
N ALA A 10 2.85 -4.94 -6.99
CA ALA A 10 3.68 -4.17 -6.07
C ALA A 10 5.14 -4.66 -6.04
N LYS A 11 5.40 -5.97 -6.21
CA LYS A 11 6.76 -6.52 -6.36
C LYS A 11 7.43 -5.97 -7.62
N LYS A 12 6.70 -5.91 -8.74
CA LYS A 12 7.20 -5.33 -10.00
C LYS A 12 7.45 -3.84 -9.87
N ASP A 13 6.57 -3.12 -9.18
CA ASP A 13 6.76 -1.70 -8.91
C ASP A 13 8.02 -1.43 -8.09
N LEU A 14 8.20 -2.19 -6.99
CA LEU A 14 9.40 -2.11 -6.16
C LEU A 14 10.66 -2.41 -6.98
N ALA A 15 10.61 -3.42 -7.86
CA ALA A 15 11.75 -3.83 -8.67
C ALA A 15 12.23 -2.75 -9.65
N LYS A 16 11.33 -1.88 -10.13
CA LYS A 16 11.63 -0.77 -11.07
C LYS A 16 12.33 0.43 -10.42
N LEU A 17 12.23 0.58 -9.09
CA LEU A 17 12.92 1.67 -8.39
C LEU A 17 14.44 1.45 -8.42
N ASP A 18 15.23 2.51 -8.23
CA ASP A 18 16.66 2.35 -7.95
C ASP A 18 16.89 1.82 -6.52
N ASN A 19 18.10 1.33 -6.23
CA ASN A 19 18.42 0.70 -4.94
C ASN A 19 18.27 1.66 -3.74
N SER A 20 18.52 2.96 -3.93
CA SER A 20 18.37 3.96 -2.87
C SER A 20 16.89 4.16 -2.53
N LEU A 21 16.05 4.33 -3.54
CA LEU A 21 14.60 4.47 -3.40
C LEU A 21 13.97 3.20 -2.82
N LYS A 22 14.37 2.01 -3.28
CA LYS A 22 13.91 0.72 -2.70
C LYS A 22 14.19 0.67 -1.20
N GLY A 23 15.42 0.98 -0.79
CA GLY A 23 15.81 0.97 0.62
C GLY A 23 14.98 1.92 1.47
N GLN A 24 14.70 3.13 0.97
CA GLN A 24 13.87 4.10 1.66
C GLN A 24 12.40 3.65 1.77
N VAL A 25 11.84 3.12 0.68
CA VAL A 25 10.46 2.60 0.64
C VAL A 25 10.31 1.44 1.64
N LEU A 26 11.19 0.45 1.59
CA LEU A 26 11.16 -0.71 2.48
C LEU A 26 11.30 -0.31 3.96
N LYS A 27 12.17 0.66 4.28
CA LYS A 27 12.27 1.20 5.65
C LYS A 27 10.98 1.85 6.12
N GLY A 28 10.29 2.60 5.25
CA GLY A 28 9.00 3.19 5.59
C GLY A 28 7.90 2.15 5.78
N ILE A 29 7.86 1.10 4.96
CA ILE A 29 6.93 -0.03 5.13
C ILE A 29 7.23 -0.75 6.46
N ALA A 30 8.51 -1.01 6.75
CA ALA A 30 8.95 -1.63 8.00
C ALA A 30 8.57 -0.79 9.24
N LYS A 31 8.58 0.55 9.13
CA LYS A 31 8.06 1.44 10.18
C LYS A 31 6.55 1.30 10.31
N VAL A 32 5.81 1.41 9.22
CA VAL A 32 4.33 1.42 9.24
C VAL A 32 3.76 0.08 9.69
N ARG A 33 4.34 -1.07 9.31
CA ARG A 33 3.89 -2.40 9.76
C ARG A 33 3.95 -2.61 11.27
N THR A 34 4.68 -1.77 12.02
CA THR A 34 4.64 -1.84 13.48
C THR A 34 3.24 -1.54 14.01
N ASN A 35 2.52 -0.62 13.35
CA ASN A 35 1.14 -0.27 13.64
C ASN A 35 0.48 0.44 12.42
N PRO A 36 -0.05 -0.31 11.45
CA PRO A 36 -0.54 0.22 10.19
C PRO A 36 -1.99 0.72 10.24
N LEU A 37 -2.64 0.63 11.42
CA LEU A 37 -3.97 1.15 11.69
C LEU A 37 -4.05 2.67 11.47
N PRO A 38 -5.24 3.23 11.22
CA PRO A 38 -5.39 4.67 11.04
C PRO A 38 -4.99 5.48 12.29
N VAL A 39 -4.52 6.71 12.07
CA VAL A 39 -4.39 7.73 13.14
C VAL A 39 -5.74 7.93 13.84
N PRO A 40 -5.79 8.09 15.19
CA PRO A 40 -4.66 8.23 16.12
C PRO A 40 -4.05 6.90 16.59
N HIS A 41 -4.64 5.77 16.23
CA HIS A 41 -4.25 4.47 16.76
C HIS A 41 -3.04 3.85 16.06
N GLY A 42 -2.58 4.40 14.93
CA GLY A 42 -1.41 3.94 14.20
C GLY A 42 -0.90 4.95 13.16
N TYR A 43 -0.08 4.49 12.22
CA TYR A 43 0.56 5.32 11.19
C TYR A 43 -0.26 5.46 9.90
N GLY A 44 -1.34 4.69 9.78
CA GLY A 44 -2.13 4.60 8.56
C GLY A 44 -2.88 5.88 8.23
N LYS A 45 -2.97 6.16 6.93
CA LYS A 45 -3.73 7.29 6.39
C LYS A 45 -4.79 6.73 5.45
N PRO A 46 -6.06 6.65 5.89
CA PRO A 46 -7.10 6.01 5.10
C PRO A 46 -7.30 6.75 3.77
N LEU A 47 -7.66 5.99 2.76
CA LEU A 47 -8.19 6.47 1.50
C LEU A 47 -9.72 6.40 1.55
N GLY A 48 -10.34 7.14 0.64
CA GLY A 48 -11.78 7.19 0.43
C GLY A 48 -12.02 7.36 -1.07
N ASN A 49 -12.99 8.17 -1.46
CA ASN A 49 -13.16 8.46 -2.88
C ASN A 49 -11.97 9.29 -3.44
N LYS A 50 -11.40 8.84 -4.57
CA LYS A 50 -10.33 9.51 -5.32
C LYS A 50 -10.60 9.42 -6.82
N GLY A 51 -10.88 10.55 -7.45
CA GLY A 51 -11.14 10.60 -8.89
C GLY A 51 -12.31 9.72 -9.34
N GLY A 52 -13.32 9.53 -8.49
CA GLY A 52 -14.45 8.61 -8.75
C GLY A 52 -14.21 7.17 -8.29
N ASN A 53 -12.98 6.79 -7.95
CA ASN A 53 -12.67 5.46 -7.44
C ASN A 53 -12.94 5.35 -5.93
N ASN A 54 -13.71 4.35 -5.51
CA ASN A 54 -13.93 4.05 -4.09
C ASN A 54 -12.76 3.22 -3.53
N LEU A 55 -11.83 3.88 -2.85
CA LEU A 55 -10.69 3.24 -2.17
C LEU A 55 -10.87 3.17 -0.66
N THR A 56 -12.13 3.14 -0.19
CA THR A 56 -12.42 2.90 1.23
C THR A 56 -11.84 1.55 1.67
N GLY A 57 -11.25 1.50 2.86
CA GLY A 57 -10.55 0.30 3.37
C GLY A 57 -9.06 0.24 3.00
N PHE A 58 -8.61 1.04 2.03
CA PHE A 58 -7.19 1.19 1.72
C PHE A 58 -6.54 2.31 2.54
N PHE A 59 -5.23 2.27 2.62
CA PHE A 59 -4.39 3.25 3.31
C PHE A 59 -3.20 3.63 2.44
N LYS A 60 -2.55 4.75 2.78
CA LYS A 60 -1.32 5.18 2.10
C LYS A 60 -0.17 5.56 3.02
N ILE A 61 1.03 5.32 2.52
CA ILE A 61 2.29 5.91 3.02
C ILE A 61 2.73 6.97 2.02
N LYS A 62 3.14 8.15 2.51
CA LYS A 62 3.67 9.25 1.67
C LYS A 62 5.14 9.49 1.99
N TYR A 63 6.02 9.27 1.02
CA TYR A 63 7.47 9.53 1.13
C TYR A 63 7.80 10.88 0.49
N LYS A 64 7.59 11.97 1.25
CA LYS A 64 7.69 13.34 0.71
C LYS A 64 9.04 13.64 0.04
N GLY A 65 10.14 13.18 0.63
CA GLY A 65 11.50 13.49 0.16
C GLY A 65 11.89 12.80 -1.15
N ILE A 66 11.21 11.73 -1.54
CA ILE A 66 11.51 10.95 -2.75
C ILE A 66 10.34 10.85 -3.72
N GLY A 67 9.23 11.54 -3.43
CA GLY A 67 8.06 11.57 -4.30
C GLY A 67 7.42 10.20 -4.53
N ILE A 68 7.44 9.28 -3.56
CA ILE A 68 6.81 7.95 -3.69
C ILE A 68 5.58 7.84 -2.78
N ARG A 69 4.58 7.10 -3.24
CA ARG A 69 3.43 6.63 -2.45
C ARG A 69 3.36 5.12 -2.48
N VAL A 70 2.95 4.57 -1.35
CA VAL A 70 2.60 3.16 -1.21
C VAL A 70 1.15 3.08 -0.79
N VAL A 71 0.36 2.28 -1.50
CA VAL A 71 -1.03 1.95 -1.13
C VAL A 71 -1.06 0.53 -0.58
N TYR A 72 -1.79 0.35 0.52
CA TYR A 72 -1.92 -0.94 1.17
C TYR A 72 -3.32 -1.17 1.74
N SER A 73 -3.68 -2.43 1.96
CA SER A 73 -4.88 -2.88 2.67
C SER A 73 -4.48 -3.67 3.92
N LEU A 74 -5.46 -3.96 4.78
CA LEU A 74 -5.26 -4.67 6.04
C LEU A 74 -6.15 -5.90 6.14
N VAL A 75 -5.60 -6.99 6.67
CA VAL A 75 -6.33 -8.15 7.17
C VAL A 75 -6.20 -8.12 8.70
N SER A 76 -7.19 -7.53 9.38
CA SER A 76 -7.03 -7.14 10.78
C SER A 76 -6.90 -8.32 11.74
N GLU A 77 -7.68 -9.38 11.50
CA GLU A 77 -7.69 -10.59 12.33
C GLU A 77 -6.34 -11.31 12.28
N GLU A 78 -5.73 -11.35 11.09
CA GLU A 78 -4.46 -12.04 10.84
C GLU A 78 -3.24 -11.11 10.99
N LYS A 79 -3.45 -9.82 11.29
CA LYS A 79 -2.42 -8.78 11.36
C LYS A 79 -1.54 -8.71 10.12
N ILE A 80 -2.17 -8.65 8.94
CA ILE A 80 -1.47 -8.59 7.64
C ILE A 80 -1.66 -7.24 6.98
N MET A 81 -0.56 -6.73 6.43
CA MET A 81 -0.49 -5.51 5.63
C MET A 81 -0.12 -5.89 4.19
N ASN A 82 -1.12 -5.90 3.31
CA ASN A 82 -0.94 -6.21 1.90
C ASN A 82 -0.52 -4.94 1.15
N ILE A 83 0.68 -4.92 0.59
CA ILE A 83 1.17 -3.84 -0.27
C ILE A 83 0.59 -4.03 -1.67
N VAL A 84 -0.20 -3.05 -2.12
CA VAL A 84 -1.01 -3.11 -3.34
C VAL A 84 -0.33 -2.38 -4.48
N VAL A 85 0.15 -1.15 -4.25
CA VAL A 85 0.79 -0.30 -5.26
C VAL A 85 1.99 0.43 -4.67
N ILE A 86 3.07 0.56 -5.44
CA ILE A 86 4.20 1.45 -5.14
C ILE A 86 4.43 2.34 -6.36
N SER A 87 4.20 3.64 -6.27
CA SER A 87 4.30 4.52 -7.43
C SER A 87 4.82 5.91 -7.08
N GLN A 88 5.31 6.62 -8.09
CA GLN A 88 5.74 8.02 -7.97
C GLN A 88 4.57 8.96 -7.69
N ARG A 89 4.86 10.25 -7.50
CA ARG A 89 3.95 11.23 -6.93
C ARG A 89 2.78 11.65 -7.84
N ASP A 90 2.54 10.95 -8.95
CA ASP A 90 1.34 11.12 -9.75
C ASP A 90 0.13 10.56 -8.97
N ASP A 91 -0.54 11.43 -8.23
CA ASP A 91 -1.60 11.07 -7.28
C ASP A 91 -2.75 10.35 -7.99
N GLU A 92 -3.16 10.82 -9.17
CA GLU A 92 -4.29 10.25 -9.91
C GLU A 92 -3.94 8.84 -10.37
N TYR A 93 -2.78 8.69 -11.04
CA TYR A 93 -2.34 7.40 -11.56
C TYR A 93 -2.16 6.34 -10.47
N CYS A 94 -1.60 6.70 -9.31
CA CYS A 94 -1.43 5.75 -8.21
C CYS A 94 -2.77 5.19 -7.69
N TYR A 95 -3.78 6.05 -7.56
CA TYR A 95 -5.11 5.63 -7.09
C TYR A 95 -5.90 4.90 -8.18
N GLU A 96 -5.75 5.28 -9.45
CA GLU A 96 -6.32 4.53 -10.58
C GLU A 96 -5.79 3.09 -10.63
N ILE A 97 -4.49 2.89 -10.42
CA ILE A 97 -3.90 1.54 -10.42
C ILE A 97 -4.40 0.74 -9.22
N ALA A 98 -4.51 1.37 -8.04
CA ALA A 98 -5.10 0.70 -6.87
C ALA A 98 -6.56 0.27 -7.14
N ALA A 99 -7.35 1.14 -7.78
CA ALA A 99 -8.74 0.83 -8.15
C ALA A 99 -8.83 -0.30 -9.19
N LYS A 100 -7.95 -0.29 -10.20
CA LYS A 100 -7.86 -1.38 -11.20
C LYS A 100 -7.52 -2.72 -10.53
N LEU A 101 -6.60 -2.72 -9.57
CA LEU A 101 -6.28 -3.92 -8.80
C LEU A 101 -7.46 -4.36 -7.93
N TYR A 102 -8.17 -3.43 -7.30
CA TYR A 102 -9.38 -3.77 -6.55
C TYR A 102 -10.48 -4.35 -7.44
N ASN A 103 -10.70 -3.80 -8.64
CA ASN A 103 -11.64 -4.38 -9.59
C ASN A 103 -11.21 -5.78 -10.08
N LYS A 104 -9.89 -6.04 -10.14
CA LYS A 104 -9.34 -7.33 -10.57
C LYS A 104 -9.45 -8.42 -9.51
N TYR A 105 -9.14 -8.09 -8.26
CA TYR A 105 -9.04 -9.04 -7.16
C TYR A 105 -10.27 -9.04 -6.24
N GLY A 106 -11.11 -8.00 -6.32
CA GLY A 106 -12.23 -7.80 -5.40
C GLY A 106 -11.77 -7.79 -3.96
N ASP A 107 -12.56 -8.40 -3.10
CA ASP A 107 -12.31 -8.45 -1.67
C ASP A 107 -11.12 -9.32 -1.27
N ASP A 108 -10.55 -10.10 -2.20
CA ASP A 108 -9.32 -10.86 -1.96
C ASP A 108 -8.16 -9.94 -1.59
N ILE A 109 -8.17 -8.66 -1.99
CA ILE A 109 -7.18 -7.66 -1.54
C ILE A 109 -7.16 -7.51 0.00
N PHE A 110 -8.28 -7.77 0.66
CA PHE A 110 -8.43 -7.73 2.11
C PHE A 110 -8.28 -9.11 2.77
N SER A 111 -7.73 -10.09 2.04
CA SER A 111 -7.50 -11.45 2.51
C SER A 111 -6.00 -11.81 2.57
N ASN A 112 -5.69 -12.95 3.19
CA ASN A 112 -4.32 -13.49 3.33
C ASN A 112 -3.84 -14.30 2.11
N MET A 113 -4.27 -13.98 0.90
CA MET A 113 -4.00 -14.81 -0.28
C MET A 113 -2.67 -14.51 -0.99
N PHE A 114 -2.00 -13.40 -0.63
CA PHE A 114 -0.78 -12.96 -1.32
C PHE A 114 0.49 -13.55 -0.70
N SER A 115 1.59 -13.49 -1.45
CA SER A 115 2.88 -13.99 -0.99
C SER A 115 3.60 -12.94 -0.14
N GLU A 116 4.49 -13.43 0.73
CA GLU A 116 5.46 -12.59 1.45
C GLU A 116 6.40 -11.86 0.50
#